data_AF-Q1J2C5-F1
#
_entry.id   AF-Q1J2C5-F1
#
_cell.length_a   1.000
_cell.length_b   1.000
_cell.length_c   1.000
_cell.angle_alpha   90.00
_cell.angle_beta   90.00
_cell.angle_gamma   90.00
#
_symmetry.space_group_name_H-M   'P 1'
#
loop_
_entity.id
_entity.type
_entity.pdbx_description
1 polymer ?
#
loop_
_entity_poly.entity_id
_entity_poly.type
_entity_poly.pdbx_seq_one_letter_code
_entity_poly.pdbx_strand_id
1 'polypeptide(L)'
;MTNAVYTLIVRALSGIVSERAAETLLRAALREQGLTAEGVTAGEMQRVLSGPLLTRLSGVLPPERARAELGNLAAQLQKHYPKAPTLFSSPAATWDETTSTHWEDIDFSADDFEFDDPEYTATPPERQYALGTAAGQEALIQDLGRIPGVQGVMVCRASGEVLRERALSGSRNLSSVIAATALLFQKRALNLMSADMGGQTVCMRPVGAYCVAVVAGPQVNIGRLLAELQQVREAA
;
A
#
# COMPACT_ATOMS: atom_id res chain seq x y z
N MET A 1 -39.17 -11.77 -6.42
CA MET A 1 -38.99 -10.47 -7.12
C MET A 1 -37.49 -10.25 -7.27
N THR A 2 -36.97 -10.14 -8.49
CA THR A 2 -35.52 -10.05 -8.71
C THR A 2 -34.99 -8.73 -8.16
N ASN A 3 -34.07 -8.82 -7.20
CA ASN A 3 -33.51 -7.66 -6.53
C ASN A 3 -32.76 -6.76 -7.53
N ALA A 4 -33.01 -5.44 -7.48
CA ALA A 4 -32.39 -4.47 -8.38
C ALA A 4 -30.86 -4.46 -8.29
N VAL A 5 -30.30 -4.69 -7.09
CA VAL A 5 -28.86 -4.78 -6.84
C VAL A 5 -28.27 -6.00 -7.53
N TYR A 6 -28.94 -7.16 -7.40
CA TYR A 6 -28.50 -8.40 -8.04
C TYR A 6 -28.47 -8.26 -9.56
N THR A 7 -29.55 -7.74 -10.15
CA THR A 7 -29.65 -7.56 -11.61
C THR A 7 -28.60 -6.58 -12.16
N LEU A 8 -28.28 -5.53 -11.42
CA LEU A 8 -27.24 -4.56 -11.80
C LEU A 8 -25.86 -5.23 -11.87
N ILE A 9 -25.50 -6.01 -10.85
CA ILE A 9 -24.20 -6.69 -10.79
C ILE A 9 -24.08 -7.78 -11.85
N VAL A 10 -25.13 -8.58 -12.07
CA VAL A 10 -25.13 -9.58 -13.15
C VAL A 10 -24.91 -8.89 -14.50
N ARG A 11 -25.65 -7.83 -14.81
CA ARG A 11 -25.53 -7.12 -16.08
C ARG A 11 -24.12 -6.58 -16.32
N ALA A 12 -23.48 -6.09 -15.27
CA ALA A 12 -22.16 -5.50 -15.37
C ALA A 12 -21.05 -6.58 -15.43
N LEU A 13 -21.19 -7.70 -14.72
CA LEU A 13 -20.32 -8.88 -14.88
C LEU A 13 -20.46 -9.54 -16.25
N SER A 14 -21.66 -9.53 -16.85
CA SER A 14 -21.90 -10.02 -18.21
C SER A 14 -21.14 -9.24 -19.30
N GLY A 15 -20.57 -8.08 -18.98
CA GLY A 15 -19.66 -7.35 -19.88
C GLY A 15 -18.24 -7.92 -19.92
N ILE A 16 -17.87 -8.76 -18.94
CA ILE A 16 -16.53 -9.32 -18.75
C ILE A 16 -16.52 -10.83 -18.98
N VAL A 17 -17.57 -11.51 -18.51
CA VAL A 17 -17.80 -12.95 -18.69
C VAL A 17 -19.14 -13.19 -19.38
N SER A 18 -19.42 -14.41 -19.83
CA SER A 18 -20.74 -14.73 -20.38
C SER A 18 -21.84 -14.54 -19.32
N GLU A 19 -23.06 -14.19 -19.74
CA GLU A 19 -24.18 -13.95 -18.82
C GLU A 19 -24.47 -15.15 -17.90
N ARG A 20 -24.39 -16.37 -18.46
CA ARG A 20 -24.52 -17.60 -17.67
C ARG A 20 -23.41 -17.78 -16.65
N ALA A 21 -22.19 -17.36 -16.97
CA ALA A 21 -21.07 -17.40 -16.05
C ALA A 21 -21.20 -16.33 -14.95
N ALA A 22 -21.64 -15.12 -15.29
CA ALA A 22 -21.90 -14.04 -14.35
C ALA A 22 -22.93 -14.46 -13.29
N GLU A 23 -24.07 -15.01 -13.71
CA GLU A 23 -25.09 -15.51 -12.79
C GLU A 23 -24.59 -16.67 -11.93
N THR A 24 -23.86 -17.62 -12.52
CA THR A 24 -23.36 -18.79 -11.80
C THR A 24 -22.33 -18.39 -10.74
N LEU A 25 -21.41 -17.48 -11.08
CA LEU A 25 -20.39 -16.96 -10.17
C LEU A 25 -21.03 -16.16 -9.03
N LEU A 26 -21.97 -15.27 -9.35
CA LEU A 26 -22.65 -14.45 -8.35
C LEU A 26 -23.51 -15.31 -7.41
N ARG A 27 -24.26 -16.28 -7.93
CA ARG A 27 -25.08 -17.20 -7.12
C ARG A 27 -24.23 -18.14 -6.28
N ALA A 28 -23.03 -18.50 -6.72
CA ALA A 28 -22.08 -19.26 -5.91
C ALA A 28 -21.52 -18.39 -4.76
N ALA A 29 -21.11 -17.15 -5.05
CA ALA A 29 -20.57 -16.23 -4.06
C ALA A 29 -21.60 -15.82 -2.99
N LEU A 30 -22.88 -15.67 -3.37
CA LEU A 30 -23.97 -15.42 -2.42
C LEU A 30 -24.21 -16.62 -1.49
N ARG A 31 -24.15 -17.85 -2.02
CA ARG A 31 -24.35 -19.07 -1.22
C ARG A 31 -23.30 -19.25 -0.14
N GLU A 32 -22.05 -18.88 -0.41
CA GLU A 32 -20.96 -18.94 0.59
C GLU A 32 -21.19 -18.02 1.79
N GLN A 33 -21.91 -16.92 1.58
CA GLN A 33 -22.27 -15.96 2.63
C GLN A 33 -23.67 -16.24 3.22
N GLY A 34 -24.32 -17.34 2.81
CA GLY A 34 -25.69 -17.66 3.25
C GLY A 34 -26.76 -16.70 2.72
N LEU A 35 -26.45 -15.92 1.67
CA LEU A 35 -27.32 -14.87 1.13
C LEU A 35 -28.15 -15.38 -0.05
N THR A 36 -29.31 -14.76 -0.26
CA THR A 36 -30.22 -15.07 -1.37
C THR A 36 -30.27 -13.93 -2.38
N ALA A 37 -30.49 -14.27 -3.65
CA ALA A 37 -30.57 -13.29 -4.74
C ALA A 37 -31.75 -12.30 -4.60
N GLU A 38 -32.76 -12.62 -3.80
CA GLU A 38 -33.93 -11.76 -3.60
C GLU A 38 -33.74 -10.78 -2.42
N GLY A 39 -33.05 -11.20 -1.36
CA GLY A 39 -32.91 -10.42 -0.11
C GLY A 39 -31.63 -9.60 0.02
N VAL A 40 -30.67 -9.76 -0.90
CA VAL A 40 -29.34 -9.14 -0.75
C VAL A 40 -29.38 -7.62 -0.77
N THR A 41 -28.83 -7.00 0.27
CA THR A 41 -28.69 -5.56 0.36
C THR A 41 -27.44 -5.07 -0.37
N ALA A 42 -27.37 -3.78 -0.69
CA ALA A 42 -26.19 -3.20 -1.34
C ALA A 42 -24.91 -3.34 -0.48
N GLY A 43 -25.02 -3.28 0.86
CA GLY A 43 -23.88 -3.49 1.77
C GLY A 43 -23.38 -4.93 1.80
N GLU A 44 -24.28 -5.91 1.78
CA GLU A 44 -23.91 -7.32 1.70
C GLU A 44 -23.30 -7.68 0.34
N MET A 45 -23.83 -7.09 -0.73
CA MET A 45 -23.28 -7.25 -2.07
C MET A 45 -21.84 -6.72 -2.18
N GLN A 46 -21.51 -5.65 -1.44
CA GLN A 46 -20.14 -5.12 -1.38
C GLN A 46 -19.16 -6.15 -0.80
N ARG A 47 -19.54 -6.83 0.29
CA ARG A 47 -18.73 -7.89 0.91
C ARG A 47 -18.56 -9.10 -0.01
N VAL A 48 -19.60 -9.45 -0.76
CA VAL A 48 -19.58 -10.53 -1.75
C VAL A 48 -18.61 -10.21 -2.90
N LEU A 49 -18.60 -8.96 -3.38
CA LEU A 49 -17.70 -8.48 -4.43
C LEU A 49 -16.23 -8.48 -3.98
N SER A 50 -15.93 -8.10 -2.73
CA SER A 50 -14.55 -7.98 -2.21
C SER A 50 -13.91 -9.28 -1.76
N GLY A 51 -14.70 -10.28 -1.38
CA GLY A 51 -14.20 -11.58 -0.94
C GLY A 51 -14.47 -12.69 -1.96
N PRO A 52 -15.57 -13.43 -1.80
CA PRO A 52 -15.78 -14.70 -2.50
C PRO A 52 -15.85 -14.55 -4.02
N LEU A 53 -16.38 -13.43 -4.52
CA LEU A 53 -16.45 -13.19 -5.96
C LEU A 53 -15.08 -12.82 -6.55
N LEU A 54 -14.24 -12.07 -5.83
CA LEU A 54 -12.86 -11.78 -6.23
C LEU A 54 -12.02 -13.05 -6.34
N THR A 55 -12.08 -13.93 -5.33
CA THR A 55 -11.36 -15.21 -5.34
C THR A 55 -11.73 -16.03 -6.57
N ARG A 56 -13.03 -16.11 -6.90
CA ARG A 56 -13.51 -16.88 -8.06
C ARG A 56 -13.14 -16.23 -9.39
N LEU A 57 -13.21 -14.90 -9.50
CA LEU A 57 -12.86 -14.19 -10.73
C LEU A 57 -11.36 -14.25 -11.01
N SER A 58 -10.52 -14.24 -9.96
CA SER A 58 -9.07 -14.41 -10.05
C SER A 58 -8.63 -15.80 -10.51
N GLY A 59 -9.52 -16.79 -10.43
CA GLY A 59 -9.30 -18.13 -11.00
C GLY A 59 -9.55 -18.20 -12.52
N VAL A 60 -10.21 -17.20 -13.11
CA VAL A 60 -10.58 -17.17 -14.55
C VAL A 60 -9.84 -16.05 -15.30
N LEU A 61 -9.45 -14.99 -14.61
CA LEU A 61 -8.79 -13.81 -15.17
C LEU A 61 -7.53 -13.46 -14.37
N PRO A 62 -6.55 -12.73 -14.97
CA PRO A 62 -5.41 -12.21 -14.23
C PRO A 62 -5.86 -11.38 -13.01
N PRO A 63 -5.22 -11.55 -11.84
CA PRO A 63 -5.71 -10.99 -10.57
C PRO A 63 -5.81 -9.46 -10.58
N GLU A 64 -4.89 -8.79 -11.28
CA GLU A 64 -4.90 -7.33 -11.42
C GLU A 64 -6.11 -6.82 -12.22
N ARG A 65 -6.49 -7.53 -13.29
CA ARG A 65 -7.71 -7.19 -14.06
C ARG A 65 -8.97 -7.49 -13.24
N ALA A 66 -9.02 -8.62 -12.54
CA ALA A 66 -10.16 -8.97 -11.70
C ALA A 66 -10.43 -7.90 -10.62
N ARG A 67 -9.37 -7.40 -9.97
CA ARG A 67 -9.48 -6.32 -8.97
C ARG A 67 -9.95 -5.01 -9.58
N ALA A 68 -9.39 -4.61 -10.72
CA ALA A 68 -9.77 -3.36 -11.38
C ALA A 68 -11.25 -3.36 -11.77
N GLU A 69 -11.74 -4.45 -12.35
CA GLU A 69 -13.13 -4.57 -12.76
C GLU A 69 -14.10 -4.62 -11.57
N LEU A 70 -13.75 -5.35 -10.51
CA LEU A 70 -14.57 -5.39 -9.29
C LEU A 70 -14.58 -4.05 -8.55
N GLY A 71 -13.48 -3.31 -8.58
CA GLY A 71 -13.41 -1.93 -8.07
C GLY A 71 -14.34 -1.00 -8.85
N ASN A 72 -14.36 -1.09 -10.19
CA ASN A 72 -15.29 -0.31 -11.03
C ASN A 72 -16.76 -0.65 -10.71
N LEU A 73 -17.07 -1.93 -10.51
CA LEU A 73 -18.41 -2.39 -10.13
C LEU A 73 -18.83 -1.86 -8.76
N ALA A 74 -17.96 -1.91 -7.77
CA ALA A 74 -18.22 -1.36 -6.44
C ALA A 74 -18.46 0.17 -6.48
N ALA A 75 -17.69 0.89 -7.29
CA ALA A 75 -17.87 2.34 -7.49
C ALA A 75 -19.20 2.66 -8.19
N GLN A 76 -19.65 1.84 -9.16
CA GLN A 76 -20.96 1.99 -9.79
C GLN A 76 -22.10 1.70 -8.81
N LEU A 77 -21.94 0.66 -7.97
CA LEU A 77 -22.92 0.34 -6.93
C LEU A 77 -23.06 1.50 -5.92
N GLN A 78 -21.95 2.15 -5.54
CA GLN A 78 -21.97 3.32 -4.66
C GLN A 78 -22.71 4.52 -5.24
N LYS A 79 -22.51 4.79 -6.54
CA LYS A 79 -23.20 5.88 -7.23
C LYS A 79 -24.71 5.69 -7.24
N HIS A 80 -25.18 4.45 -7.40
CA HIS A 80 -26.61 4.13 -7.38
C HIS A 80 -27.18 3.97 -5.97
N TYR A 81 -26.36 3.55 -5.01
CA TYR A 81 -26.75 3.31 -3.63
C TYR A 81 -25.77 3.98 -2.66
N PRO A 82 -25.88 5.31 -2.42
CA PRO A 82 -24.91 6.07 -1.62
C PRO A 82 -24.89 5.68 -0.13
N LYS A 83 -25.88 4.91 0.34
CA LYS A 83 -25.91 4.32 1.70
C LYS A 83 -25.12 3.01 1.82
N ALA A 84 -24.58 2.47 0.72
CA ALA A 84 -23.80 1.24 0.73
C ALA A 84 -22.32 1.58 1.02
N PRO A 85 -21.74 1.11 2.14
CA PRO A 85 -20.33 1.36 2.46
C PRO A 85 -19.43 0.72 1.40
N THR A 86 -18.57 1.51 0.74
CA THR A 86 -17.62 0.98 -0.25
C THR A 86 -16.35 0.44 0.37
N LEU A 87 -16.20 -0.89 0.33
CA LEU A 87 -14.97 -1.56 0.75
C LEU A 87 -13.82 -1.43 -0.28
N PHE A 88 -14.07 -0.76 -1.41
CA PHE A 88 -13.12 -0.59 -2.52
C PHE A 88 -12.68 0.87 -2.75
N SER A 89 -13.24 1.85 -2.04
CA SER A 89 -12.90 3.27 -2.20
C SER A 89 -11.76 3.71 -1.28
N SER A 90 -10.52 3.35 -1.66
CA SER A 90 -9.24 3.83 -1.09
C SER A 90 -8.99 3.55 0.41
N PRO A 91 -7.71 3.50 0.85
CA PRO A 91 -7.32 2.87 2.10
C PRO A 91 -7.60 3.82 3.27
N ALA A 92 -8.87 3.95 3.65
CA ALA A 92 -9.18 4.24 5.04
C ALA A 92 -8.79 2.96 5.79
N ALA A 93 -7.65 3.02 6.48
CA ALA A 93 -7.26 2.08 7.50
C ALA A 93 -8.47 1.87 8.42
N THR A 94 -9.25 0.83 8.14
CA THR A 94 -10.32 0.32 8.98
C THR A 94 -9.69 -0.79 9.81
N TRP A 95 -8.64 -0.40 10.54
CA TRP A 95 -8.19 -1.07 11.77
C TRP A 95 -8.93 -0.51 12.99
N ASP A 96 -10.03 0.21 12.75
CA ASP A 96 -10.89 0.80 13.76
C ASP A 96 -12.32 0.29 13.54
N GLU A 97 -12.45 -1.03 13.46
CA GLU A 97 -13.67 -1.70 13.88
C GLU A 97 -13.28 -2.51 15.11
N THR A 98 -13.56 -1.91 16.26
CA THR A 98 -13.61 -2.53 17.58
C THR A 98 -14.48 -3.78 17.50
N THR A 99 -13.88 -4.88 17.05
CA THR A 99 -14.30 -6.20 17.48
C THR A 99 -13.85 -6.26 18.92
N SER A 100 -14.78 -6.01 19.83
CA SER A 100 -14.64 -6.34 21.24
C SER A 100 -14.53 -7.86 21.34
N THR A 101 -13.37 -8.41 20.97
CA THR A 101 -12.90 -9.67 21.53
C THR A 101 -12.65 -9.37 22.99
N HIS A 102 -13.39 -10.06 23.85
CA HIS A 102 -13.28 -9.98 25.29
C HIS A 102 -11.94 -10.63 25.68
N TRP A 103 -10.86 -9.85 25.65
CA TRP A 103 -9.48 -10.29 25.94
C TRP A 103 -9.14 -10.34 27.44
N GLU A 104 -10.12 -10.17 28.33
CA GLU A 104 -9.87 -10.10 29.78
C GLU A 104 -9.64 -11.46 30.46
N ASP A 105 -9.69 -12.59 29.74
CA ASP A 105 -9.50 -13.94 30.31
C ASP A 105 -8.32 -14.73 29.70
N ILE A 106 -7.45 -14.10 28.90
CA ILE A 106 -6.23 -14.77 28.42
C ILE A 106 -5.05 -14.24 29.21
N ASP A 107 -4.69 -14.98 30.26
CA ASP A 107 -3.44 -14.83 30.98
C ASP A 107 -2.29 -15.24 30.05
N PHE A 108 -1.79 -14.29 29.27
CA PHE A 108 -0.59 -14.47 28.47
C PHE A 108 0.62 -14.49 29.39
N SER A 109 0.88 -15.64 30.02
CA SER A 109 2.19 -15.89 30.61
C SER A 109 3.24 -15.88 29.49
N ALA A 110 4.28 -15.06 29.66
CA ALA A 110 5.39 -14.95 28.72
C ALA A 110 6.18 -16.27 28.54
N ASP A 111 5.85 -17.31 29.30
CA ASP A 111 6.51 -18.61 29.29
C ASP A 111 5.84 -19.64 28.35
N ASP A 112 4.66 -19.37 27.77
CA ASP A 112 3.92 -20.35 26.93
C ASP A 112 4.19 -20.22 25.40
N PHE A 113 5.06 -19.28 25.01
CA PHE A 113 5.55 -19.13 23.63
C PHE A 113 7.05 -19.47 23.54
N GLU A 114 7.40 -20.75 23.73
CA GLU A 114 8.74 -21.25 23.37
C GLU A 114 8.79 -21.49 21.85
N PHE A 115 9.02 -20.42 21.09
CA PHE A 115 9.40 -20.52 19.69
C PHE A 115 10.91 -20.77 19.62
N ASP A 116 11.26 -22.00 19.28
CA ASP A 116 12.63 -22.53 19.16
C ASP A 116 13.34 -22.02 17.88
N ASP A 117 13.29 -20.70 17.64
CA ASP A 117 13.97 -20.02 16.52
C ASP A 117 14.98 -18.99 17.06
N PRO A 118 16.27 -19.34 17.20
CA PRO A 118 17.29 -18.46 17.78
C PRO A 118 17.72 -17.28 16.87
N GLU A 119 17.04 -17.03 15.75
CA GLU A 119 17.43 -15.99 14.77
C GLU A 119 16.47 -14.80 14.68
N TYR A 120 15.36 -14.75 15.45
CA TYR A 120 14.34 -13.69 15.31
C TYR A 120 14.36 -12.58 16.38
N THR A 121 15.51 -12.31 17.01
CA THR A 121 15.65 -11.25 18.04
C THR A 121 16.76 -10.24 17.73
N ALA A 122 16.95 -9.86 16.47
CA ALA A 122 17.74 -8.67 16.15
C ALA A 122 16.81 -7.60 15.57
N THR A 123 16.45 -6.61 16.39
CA THR A 123 16.04 -5.31 15.84
C THR A 123 17.14 -4.88 14.86
N PRO A 124 16.84 -4.67 13.56
CA PRO A 124 17.87 -4.31 12.61
C PRO A 124 18.61 -3.06 13.11
N PRO A 125 19.96 -3.05 13.08
CA PRO A 125 20.73 -1.98 13.71
C PRO A 125 20.37 -0.64 13.08
N GLU A 126 19.89 0.30 13.89
CA GLU A 126 19.66 1.67 13.44
C GLU A 126 20.97 2.26 12.90
N ARG A 127 20.93 2.83 11.69
CA ARG A 127 22.11 3.43 11.07
C ARG A 127 22.06 4.92 11.27
N GLN A 128 22.97 5.43 12.09
CA GLN A 128 23.08 6.85 12.41
C GLN A 128 24.08 7.52 11.46
N TYR A 129 23.69 8.66 10.90
CA TYR A 129 24.54 9.45 10.00
C TYR A 129 24.58 10.91 10.46
N ALA A 130 25.79 11.50 10.49
CA ALA A 130 25.99 12.91 10.82
C ALA A 130 25.64 13.80 9.60
N LEU A 131 24.35 13.97 9.31
CA LEU A 131 23.84 14.69 8.13
C LEU A 131 24.17 16.20 8.12
N GLY A 132 24.54 16.77 9.27
CA GLY A 132 25.11 18.11 9.38
C GLY A 132 26.51 18.27 8.77
N THR A 133 27.20 17.17 8.45
CA THR A 133 28.55 17.18 7.89
C THR A 133 28.58 16.66 6.46
N ALA A 134 29.49 17.18 5.63
CA ALA A 134 29.69 16.67 4.27
C ALA A 134 30.10 15.19 4.26
N ALA A 135 30.91 14.76 5.22
CA ALA A 135 31.35 13.36 5.33
C ALA A 135 30.20 12.41 5.68
N GLY A 136 29.31 12.79 6.61
CA GLY A 136 28.14 11.98 6.95
C GLY A 136 27.11 11.90 5.81
N GLN A 137 26.93 12.99 5.05
CA GLN A 137 26.10 13.00 3.84
C GLN A 137 26.65 12.03 2.78
N GLU A 138 27.97 12.06 2.54
CA GLU A 138 28.61 11.17 1.56
C GLU A 138 28.54 9.71 2.00
N ALA A 139 28.76 9.42 3.29
CA ALA A 139 28.63 8.07 3.84
C ALA A 139 27.23 7.49 3.61
N LEU A 140 26.18 8.26 3.94
CA LEU A 140 24.79 7.87 3.68
C LEU A 140 24.53 7.61 2.20
N ILE A 141 24.97 8.54 1.34
CA ILE A 141 24.79 8.42 -0.11
C ILE A 141 25.48 7.17 -0.62
N GLN A 142 26.71 6.93 -0.18
CA GLN A 142 27.51 5.78 -0.57
C GLN A 142 26.81 4.48 -0.20
N ASP A 143 26.36 4.36 1.05
CA ASP A 143 25.70 3.18 1.59
C ASP A 143 24.39 2.89 0.86
N LEU A 144 23.50 3.89 0.70
CA LEU A 144 22.21 3.68 0.04
C LEU A 144 22.33 3.35 -1.44
N GLY A 145 23.31 3.92 -2.16
CA GLY A 145 23.48 3.55 -3.58
C GLY A 145 24.36 2.32 -3.81
N ARG A 146 24.80 1.61 -2.76
CA ARG A 146 25.24 0.21 -2.91
C ARG A 146 24.06 -0.74 -3.08
N ILE A 147 22.84 -0.31 -2.76
CA ILE A 147 21.64 -1.13 -2.92
C ILE A 147 21.39 -1.37 -4.42
N PRO A 148 21.29 -2.64 -4.87
CA PRO A 148 21.09 -2.95 -6.28
C PRO A 148 19.85 -2.27 -6.86
N GLY A 149 20.05 -1.58 -8.00
CA GLY A 149 19.00 -0.89 -8.73
C GLY A 149 18.65 0.51 -8.21
N VAL A 150 19.30 0.99 -7.13
CA VAL A 150 19.27 2.42 -6.78
C VAL A 150 20.04 3.20 -7.85
N GLN A 151 19.35 4.18 -8.43
CA GLN A 151 19.86 5.00 -9.53
C GLN A 151 20.35 6.37 -9.06
N GLY A 152 19.85 6.83 -7.90
CA GLY A 152 20.35 8.04 -7.27
C GLY A 152 19.94 8.17 -5.81
N VAL A 153 20.73 8.94 -5.06
CA VAL A 153 20.47 9.30 -3.66
C VAL A 153 20.70 10.79 -3.49
N MET A 154 19.81 11.45 -2.76
CA MET A 154 19.86 12.88 -2.49
C MET A 154 19.62 13.14 -1.00
N VAL A 155 20.37 14.09 -0.46
CA VAL A 155 20.15 14.66 0.86
C VAL A 155 19.80 16.13 0.69
N CYS A 156 18.65 16.54 1.22
CA CYS A 156 18.21 17.92 1.23
C CYS A 156 17.81 18.36 2.64
N ARG A 157 17.73 19.67 2.87
CA ARG A 157 17.12 20.25 4.07
C ARG A 157 15.60 20.09 4.02
N ALA A 158 14.94 20.21 5.17
CA ALA A 158 13.48 20.30 5.23
C ALA A 158 12.89 21.46 4.38
N SER A 159 13.70 22.49 4.06
CA SER A 159 13.34 23.57 3.14
C SER A 159 13.29 23.15 1.66
N GLY A 160 13.75 21.94 1.32
CA GLY A 160 13.93 21.46 -0.05
C GLY A 160 15.28 21.83 -0.68
N GLU A 161 16.16 22.57 0.03
CA GLU A 161 17.51 22.87 -0.44
C GLU A 161 18.36 21.60 -0.51
N VAL A 162 18.89 21.29 -1.70
CA VAL A 162 19.77 20.13 -1.91
C VAL A 162 21.14 20.40 -1.31
N LEU A 163 21.56 19.52 -0.38
CA LEU A 163 22.89 19.58 0.23
C LEU A 163 23.89 18.72 -0.52
N ARG A 164 23.43 17.54 -0.98
CA ARG A 164 24.26 16.58 -1.72
C ARG A 164 23.39 15.67 -2.57
N GLU A 165 23.90 15.29 -3.72
CA GLU A 165 23.28 14.30 -4.60
C GLU A 165 24.33 13.40 -5.25
N ARG A 166 23.93 12.17 -5.55
CA ARG A 166 24.63 11.24 -6.44
C ARG A 166 23.62 10.63 -7.39
N ALA A 167 23.79 10.85 -8.69
CA ALA A 167 22.97 10.25 -9.73
C ALA A 167 23.85 9.47 -10.71
N LEU A 168 23.46 8.25 -11.07
CA LEU A 168 24.15 7.47 -12.09
C LEU A 168 23.79 7.92 -13.52
N SER A 169 22.70 8.68 -13.73
CA SER A 169 22.35 9.25 -15.03
C SER A 169 21.27 10.35 -14.92
N GLY A 170 21.62 11.61 -15.19
CA GLY A 170 20.67 12.69 -15.52
C GLY A 170 20.05 13.47 -14.35
N SER A 171 20.53 14.69 -14.12
CA SER A 171 20.04 15.63 -13.08
C SER A 171 18.59 16.11 -13.27
N ARG A 172 17.90 15.72 -14.35
CA ARG A 172 16.58 16.23 -14.71
C ARG A 172 15.43 15.61 -13.90
N ASN A 173 15.63 14.43 -13.31
CA ASN A 173 14.60 13.71 -12.54
C ASN A 173 14.61 14.04 -11.04
N LEU A 174 15.62 14.77 -10.55
CA LEU A 174 15.73 15.16 -9.14
C LEU A 174 14.90 16.41 -8.80
N SER A 175 14.63 17.29 -9.78
CA SER A 175 13.83 18.50 -9.58
C SER A 175 12.36 18.21 -9.25
N SER A 176 11.77 17.15 -9.83
CA SER A 176 10.43 16.67 -9.47
C SER A 176 10.40 16.05 -8.07
N VAL A 177 11.48 15.37 -7.66
CA VAL A 177 11.66 14.85 -6.30
C VAL A 177 11.70 16.00 -5.30
N ILE A 178 12.50 17.04 -5.56
CA ILE A 178 12.62 18.23 -4.71
C ILE A 178 11.28 18.97 -4.57
N ALA A 179 10.55 19.14 -5.68
CA ALA A 179 9.22 19.77 -5.66
C ALA A 179 8.20 18.95 -4.87
N ALA A 180 8.23 17.61 -4.98
CA ALA A 180 7.43 16.73 -4.15
C ALA A 180 7.81 16.84 -2.66
N THR A 181 9.11 16.89 -2.34
CA THR A 181 9.62 17.09 -0.97
C THR A 181 9.05 18.36 -0.33
N ALA A 182 9.14 19.49 -1.03
CA ALA A 182 8.73 20.79 -0.49
C ALA A 182 7.21 20.89 -0.23
N LEU A 183 6.39 20.26 -1.07
CA LEU A 183 4.93 20.25 -0.92
C LEU A 183 4.45 19.32 0.22
N LEU A 184 5.23 18.28 0.53
CA LEU A 184 4.90 17.28 1.53
C LEU A 184 5.25 17.73 2.96
N PHE A 185 6.34 18.49 3.15
CA PHE A 185 6.67 19.06 4.46
C PHE A 185 5.65 20.12 4.94
N GLN A 186 4.82 20.66 4.05
CA GLN A 186 3.73 21.58 4.41
C GLN A 186 2.49 20.89 4.97
N LYS A 187 2.37 19.55 4.86
CA LYS A 187 1.25 18.75 5.39
C LYS A 187 1.77 17.75 6.44
N ARG A 188 1.04 17.61 7.55
CA ARG A 188 1.47 16.96 8.80
C ARG A 188 2.28 15.64 8.63
N ALA A 189 3.38 15.56 9.37
CA ALA A 189 4.10 14.38 9.90
C ALA A 189 4.20 13.14 9.00
N LEU A 190 4.90 13.26 7.88
CA LEU A 190 5.25 12.11 7.05
C LEU A 190 6.52 11.43 7.58
N ASN A 191 6.45 10.13 7.84
CA ASN A 191 7.62 9.34 8.27
C ASN A 191 8.35 8.68 7.08
N LEU A 192 7.63 8.48 5.96
CA LEU A 192 8.13 7.83 4.76
C LEU A 192 7.15 8.13 3.61
N MET A 193 7.68 8.26 2.40
CA MET A 193 6.90 8.44 1.17
C MET A 193 7.50 7.60 0.04
N SER A 194 6.66 7.07 -0.84
CA SER A 194 7.06 6.44 -2.08
C SER A 194 6.13 6.92 -3.20
N ALA A 195 6.70 7.32 -4.34
CA ALA A 195 5.96 7.76 -5.52
C ALA A 195 6.49 7.04 -6.75
N ASP A 196 5.60 6.39 -7.50
CA ASP A 196 5.93 5.82 -8.80
C ASP A 196 5.83 6.87 -9.91
N MET A 197 6.85 6.92 -10.77
CA MET A 197 6.99 7.86 -11.89
C MET A 197 7.16 7.13 -13.23
N GLY A 198 6.38 6.07 -13.47
CA GLY A 198 6.26 5.45 -14.81
C GLY A 198 7.57 4.84 -15.32
N GLY A 199 8.40 4.31 -14.43
CA GLY A 199 9.70 3.71 -14.75
C GLY A 199 10.77 3.90 -13.68
N GLN A 200 10.51 4.77 -12.71
CA GLN A 200 11.33 4.97 -11.52
C GLN A 200 10.43 5.18 -10.32
N THR A 201 10.87 4.73 -9.15
CA THR A 201 10.18 4.98 -7.88
C THR A 201 11.04 5.89 -7.03
N VAL A 202 10.44 6.97 -6.53
CA VAL A 202 11.09 7.92 -5.63
C VAL A 202 10.65 7.59 -4.22
N CYS A 203 11.60 7.14 -3.40
CA CYS A 203 11.40 6.89 -1.98
C CYS A 203 11.99 8.04 -1.17
N MET A 204 11.29 8.52 -0.15
CA MET A 204 11.70 9.67 0.65
C MET A 204 11.43 9.44 2.12
N ARG A 205 12.33 9.93 2.96
CA ARG A 205 12.19 9.92 4.42
C ARG A 205 12.70 11.24 5.02
N PRO A 206 11.87 11.94 5.80
CA PRO A 206 12.34 12.97 6.72
C PRO A 206 13.21 12.36 7.83
N VAL A 207 14.37 12.95 8.08
CA VAL A 207 15.33 12.54 9.11
C VAL A 207 15.78 13.79 9.85
N GLY A 208 15.11 14.09 10.97
CA GLY A 208 15.35 15.31 11.75
C GLY A 208 15.14 16.58 10.92
N ALA A 209 16.17 17.43 10.80
CA ALA A 209 16.12 18.65 9.98
C ALA A 209 16.37 18.42 8.48
N TYR A 210 16.63 17.17 8.11
CA TYR A 210 17.02 16.75 6.77
C TYR A 210 15.96 15.85 6.15
N CYS A 211 16.11 15.62 4.86
CA CYS A 211 15.32 14.69 4.10
C CYS A 211 16.23 13.90 3.18
N VAL A 212 16.03 12.58 3.16
CA VAL A 212 16.76 11.65 2.31
C VAL A 212 15.81 11.14 1.24
N ALA A 213 16.20 11.26 -0.02
CA ALA A 213 15.46 10.74 -1.15
C ALA A 213 16.31 9.75 -1.94
N VAL A 214 15.69 8.67 -2.39
CA VAL A 214 16.30 7.61 -3.19
C VAL A 214 15.48 7.40 -4.44
N VAL A 215 16.14 7.41 -5.59
CA VAL A 215 15.53 7.07 -6.88
C VAL A 215 15.86 5.62 -7.17
N ALA A 216 14.83 4.79 -7.22
CA ALA A 216 14.90 3.36 -7.49
C ALA A 216 14.47 3.07 -8.93
N GLY A 217 15.20 2.19 -9.60
CA GLY A 217 14.79 1.65 -10.89
C GLY A 217 13.63 0.66 -10.79
N PRO A 218 13.09 0.20 -11.94
CA PRO A 218 11.90 -0.64 -11.99
C PRO A 218 12.12 -2.07 -11.46
N GLN A 219 13.38 -2.48 -11.30
CA GLN A 219 13.78 -3.81 -10.82
C GLN A 219 14.09 -3.84 -9.32
N VAL A 220 13.95 -2.71 -8.62
CA VAL A 220 14.28 -2.61 -7.19
C VAL A 220 13.15 -3.20 -6.35
N ASN A 221 13.51 -4.00 -5.35
CA ASN A 221 12.59 -4.37 -4.29
C ASN A 221 12.30 -3.14 -3.40
N ILE A 222 11.20 -2.45 -3.70
CA ILE A 222 10.79 -1.23 -2.99
C ILE A 222 10.53 -1.49 -1.51
N GLY A 223 9.96 -2.65 -1.15
CA GLY A 223 9.73 -3.00 0.26
C GLY A 223 11.02 -3.06 1.07
N ARG A 224 12.06 -3.71 0.54
CA ARG A 224 13.39 -3.75 1.16
C ARG A 224 14.02 -2.36 1.21
N LEU A 225 13.93 -1.59 0.13
CA LEU A 225 14.47 -0.24 0.10
C LEU A 225 13.81 0.67 1.14
N LEU A 226 12.50 0.58 1.31
CA LEU A 226 11.78 1.33 2.33
C LEU A 226 12.18 0.89 3.75
N ALA A 227 12.38 -0.41 3.98
CA ALA A 227 12.89 -0.91 5.26
C ALA A 227 14.29 -0.39 5.58
N GLU A 228 15.20 -0.39 4.60
CA GLU A 228 16.56 0.18 4.74
C GLU A 228 16.50 1.69 5.00
N LEU A 229 15.67 2.41 4.24
CA LEU A 229 15.49 3.85 4.44
C LEU A 229 14.91 4.14 5.83
N GLN A 230 14.00 3.30 6.33
CA GLN A 230 13.43 3.43 7.66
C GLN A 230 14.43 3.28 8.81
N GLN A 231 15.56 2.59 8.59
CA GLN A 231 16.62 2.43 9.59
C GLN A 231 17.54 3.66 9.70
N VAL A 232 17.46 4.59 8.74
CA VAL A 232 18.28 5.80 8.74
C VAL A 232 17.81 6.74 9.87
N ARG A 233 18.78 7.17 10.68
CA ARG A 233 18.64 8.17 11.74
C ARG A 233 19.71 9.26 11.57
N GLU A 234 19.37 10.47 12.00
CA GLU A 234 20.36 11.53 12.17
C GLU A 234 21.13 11.25 13.46
N ALA A 235 22.47 11.32 13.39
CA ALA A 235 23.31 11.33 14.58
C ALA A 235 23.20 12.70 15.26
N ALA A 236 22.98 12.71 16.58
CA ALA A 236 22.87 13.91 17.39
C ALA A 236 24.15 14.75 17.42
#